data_AF-A0A928XM51-F1
#
_entry.id   AF-A0A928XM51-F1
#
_cell.length_a   1.000
_cell.length_b   1.000
_cell.length_c   1.000
_cell.angle_alpha   90.00
_cell.angle_beta   90.00
_cell.angle_gamma   90.00
#
_symmetry.space_group_name_H-M   'P 1'
#
loop_
_entity.id
_entity.type
_entity.pdbx_description
1 polymer ?
#
loop_
_entity_poly.entity_id
_entity_poly.type
_entity_poly.pdbx_seq_one_letter_code
_entity_poly.pdbx_strand_id
1 'polypeptide(L)'
;MLVLIGPPFSGSEDEYGRIAQVAGLLPYELKTKLKPGAWGVIKAIAAPEQAEALGRQLRDQGFRVAVVDTAVAADPGRMFVPLRALELGENSLVLHLSERSMPIPYRALLTIVRGEVQLGSRQRSRPASSSTFRAVVPEAGVELAAATQLDAFAAADLHFATVLWAARIDARAFDFSILGQASGGAQDLDRLVDYLAERIGVRVDRASRVSSVASFTGAAGPPRTPTPMPGSPPQSRKEVPERFDAYSRLVAEAERDAQRHARTSTRPPPPV
;
A
#
# COMPACT_ATOMS: atom_id res chain seq x y z
N MET A 1 -11.21 7.60 7.89
CA MET A 1 -11.00 6.14 7.97
C MET A 1 -11.34 5.47 6.66
N LEU A 2 -10.58 4.45 6.27
CA LEU A 2 -10.85 3.53 5.18
C LEU A 2 -11.31 2.21 5.78
N VAL A 3 -12.39 1.63 5.24
CA VAL A 3 -12.83 0.28 5.57
C VAL A 3 -12.42 -0.63 4.41
N LEU A 4 -11.54 -1.59 4.69
CA LEU A 4 -10.94 -2.46 3.69
C LEU A 4 -11.34 -3.93 3.89
N ILE A 5 -11.52 -4.65 2.79
CA ILE A 5 -11.60 -6.12 2.76
C ILE A 5 -10.29 -6.68 2.27
N GLY A 6 -9.81 -7.71 2.96
CA GLY A 6 -8.58 -8.40 2.63
C GLY A 6 -8.79 -9.88 2.29
N PRO A 7 -7.73 -10.55 1.82
CA PRO A 7 -7.69 -12.00 1.63
C PRO A 7 -8.03 -12.79 2.90
N PRO A 8 -8.77 -13.91 2.82
CA PRO A 8 -9.09 -14.67 1.61
C PRO A 8 -10.47 -14.32 1.02
N PHE A 9 -10.64 -13.11 0.50
CA PHE A 9 -11.77 -12.77 -0.36
C PHE A 9 -11.65 -13.46 -1.73
N SER A 10 -12.64 -14.28 -2.10
CA SER A 10 -12.65 -15.07 -3.34
C SER A 10 -13.26 -14.33 -4.53
N GLY A 11 -14.14 -13.35 -4.27
CA GLY A 11 -14.87 -12.63 -5.31
C GLY A 11 -16.05 -13.40 -5.89
N SER A 12 -16.62 -14.34 -5.13
CA SER A 12 -17.88 -14.99 -5.52
C SER A 12 -19.05 -14.00 -5.49
N GLU A 13 -20.09 -14.25 -6.28
CA GLU A 13 -21.29 -13.40 -6.30
C GLU A 13 -21.97 -13.33 -4.92
N ASP A 14 -21.94 -14.42 -4.17
CA ASP A 14 -22.47 -14.49 -2.80
C ASP A 14 -21.68 -13.58 -1.83
N GLU A 15 -20.35 -13.62 -1.88
CA GLU A 15 -19.53 -12.71 -1.07
C GLU A 15 -19.77 -11.23 -1.45
N TYR A 16 -19.87 -10.93 -2.74
CA TYR A 16 -20.23 -9.58 -3.19
C TYR A 16 -21.63 -9.18 -2.70
N GLY A 17 -22.60 -10.09 -2.70
CA GLY A 17 -23.95 -9.89 -2.19
C GLY A 17 -23.97 -9.56 -0.69
N ARG A 18 -23.26 -10.35 0.13
CA ARG A 18 -23.13 -10.10 1.58
C ARG A 18 -22.49 -8.74 1.88
N ILE A 19 -21.39 -8.40 1.18
CA ILE A 19 -20.73 -7.10 1.35
C ILE A 19 -21.66 -5.96 0.92
N ALA A 20 -22.35 -6.11 -0.22
CA ALA A 20 -23.29 -5.11 -0.74
C ALA A 20 -24.41 -4.80 0.26
N GLN A 21 -25.00 -5.85 0.86
CA GLN A 21 -26.07 -5.73 1.85
C GLN A 21 -25.60 -4.97 3.10
N VAL A 22 -24.42 -5.27 3.62
CA VAL A 22 -23.89 -4.62 4.84
C VAL A 22 -23.39 -3.21 4.57
N ALA A 23 -22.68 -2.99 3.46
CA ALA A 23 -22.09 -1.69 3.14
C ALA A 23 -23.07 -0.68 2.52
N GLY A 24 -24.25 -1.15 2.10
CA GLY A 24 -25.23 -0.38 1.35
C GLY A 24 -24.69 0.04 -0.02
N LEU A 25 -24.02 -0.88 -0.72
CA LEU A 25 -23.41 -0.64 -2.04
C LEU A 25 -23.98 -1.61 -3.07
N LEU A 26 -23.82 -1.27 -4.35
CA LEU A 26 -24.24 -2.17 -5.42
C LEU A 26 -23.14 -3.18 -5.75
N PRO A 27 -23.46 -4.46 -6.04
CA PRO A 27 -22.44 -5.47 -6.34
C PRO A 27 -21.49 -5.09 -7.48
N TYR A 28 -21.95 -4.38 -8.51
CA TYR A 28 -21.08 -3.95 -9.61
C TYR A 28 -20.04 -2.92 -9.17
N GLU A 29 -20.36 -2.04 -8.21
CA GLU A 29 -19.40 -1.07 -7.67
C GLU A 29 -18.29 -1.81 -6.92
N LEU A 30 -18.66 -2.84 -6.17
CA LEU A 30 -17.70 -3.68 -5.44
C LEU A 30 -16.75 -4.42 -6.39
N LYS A 31 -17.21 -4.92 -7.54
CA LYS A 31 -16.34 -5.59 -8.53
C LYS A 31 -15.23 -4.68 -9.07
N THR A 32 -15.48 -3.38 -9.15
CA THR A 32 -14.44 -2.42 -9.56
C THR A 32 -13.43 -2.09 -8.45
N LYS A 33 -13.82 -2.26 -7.19
CA LYS A 33 -13.03 -1.86 -6.01
C LYS A 33 -12.30 -3.02 -5.34
N LEU A 34 -12.90 -4.20 -5.32
CA LEU A 34 -12.43 -5.39 -4.63
C LEU A 34 -11.97 -6.42 -5.65
N LYS A 35 -10.72 -6.84 -5.52
CA LYS A 35 -10.13 -7.92 -6.32
C LYS A 35 -9.79 -9.09 -5.41
N PRO A 36 -10.02 -10.34 -5.86
CA PRO A 36 -9.58 -11.51 -5.12
C PRO A 36 -8.08 -11.45 -4.81
N GLY A 37 -7.69 -11.89 -3.62
CA GLY A 37 -6.28 -11.96 -3.21
C GLY A 37 -5.58 -10.63 -2.89
N ALA A 38 -6.28 -9.49 -2.93
CA ALA A 38 -5.72 -8.18 -2.59
C ALA A 38 -6.58 -7.42 -1.56
N TRP A 39 -5.98 -6.43 -0.88
CA TRP A 39 -6.78 -5.46 -0.14
C TRP A 39 -7.56 -4.55 -1.08
N GLY A 40 -8.83 -4.29 -0.74
CA GLY A 40 -9.67 -3.34 -1.43
C GLY A 40 -10.48 -2.47 -0.48
N VAL A 41 -10.61 -1.18 -0.80
CA VAL A 41 -11.40 -0.22 -0.05
C VAL A 41 -12.87 -0.35 -0.44
N ILE A 42 -13.72 -0.66 0.53
CA ILE A 42 -15.18 -0.61 0.32
C ILE A 42 -15.67 0.83 0.40
N LYS A 43 -15.31 1.50 1.51
CA LYS A 43 -15.86 2.81 1.89
C LYS A 43 -14.83 3.65 2.62
N ALA A 44 -14.82 4.94 2.33
CA ALA A 44 -14.11 5.94 3.12
C ALA A 44 -15.14 6.66 3.99
N ILE A 45 -14.93 6.67 5.30
CA ILE A 45 -15.85 7.21 6.30
C ILE A 45 -15.08 8.20 7.17
N ALA A 46 -15.62 9.40 7.35
CA ALA A 46 -14.99 10.45 8.15
C ALA A 46 -15.05 10.14 9.65
N ALA A 47 -16.22 9.73 10.15
CA ALA A 47 -16.43 9.40 11.55
C ALA A 47 -15.82 8.03 11.91
N PRO A 48 -14.85 7.95 12.84
CA PRO A 48 -14.20 6.68 13.21
C PRO A 48 -15.18 5.64 13.75
N GLU A 49 -16.14 6.05 14.58
CA GLU A 49 -17.12 5.15 15.18
C GLU A 49 -18.01 4.46 14.13
N GLN A 50 -18.39 5.18 13.08
CA GLN A 50 -19.17 4.62 11.97
C GLN A 50 -18.33 3.65 11.13
N ALA A 51 -17.04 3.96 10.94
CA ALA A 51 -16.12 3.08 10.24
C ALA A 51 -15.90 1.77 11.00
N GLU A 52 -15.74 1.85 12.32
CA GLU A 52 -15.62 0.69 13.21
C GLU A 52 -16.92 -0.12 13.30
N ALA A 53 -18.08 0.54 13.30
CA ALA A 53 -19.38 -0.14 13.26
C ALA A 53 -19.53 -0.97 11.97
N LEU A 54 -19.25 -0.38 10.81
CA LEU A 54 -19.25 -1.10 9.54
C LEU A 54 -18.20 -2.21 9.53
N GLY A 55 -17.01 -1.93 10.06
CA GLY A 55 -15.93 -2.90 10.17
C GLY A 55 -16.34 -4.15 10.96
N ARG A 56 -17.00 -3.95 12.12
CA ARG A 56 -17.55 -5.04 12.93
C ARG A 56 -18.61 -5.84 12.18
N GLN A 57 -19.60 -5.19 11.58
CA GLN A 57 -20.65 -5.88 10.82
C GLN A 57 -20.09 -6.77 9.71
N LEU A 58 -19.06 -6.31 8.99
CA LEU A 58 -18.40 -7.10 7.95
C LEU A 58 -17.58 -8.26 8.54
N ARG A 59 -16.93 -8.08 9.69
CA ARG A 59 -16.24 -9.18 10.40
C ARG A 59 -17.22 -10.24 10.90
N ASP A 60 -18.41 -9.82 11.36
CA ASP A 60 -19.48 -10.74 11.78
C ASP A 60 -20.01 -11.59 10.61
N GLN A 61 -19.87 -11.10 9.37
CA GLN A 61 -20.12 -11.89 8.15
C GLN A 61 -18.95 -12.81 7.75
N GLY A 62 -17.92 -12.93 8.60
CA GLY A 62 -16.75 -13.77 8.38
C GLY A 62 -15.67 -13.16 7.48
N PHE A 63 -15.79 -11.88 7.09
CA PHE A 63 -14.78 -11.25 6.25
C PHE A 63 -13.56 -10.78 7.05
N ARG A 64 -12.40 -10.86 6.41
CA ARG A 64 -11.19 -10.21 6.93
C ARG A 64 -11.27 -8.71 6.63
N VAL A 65 -11.45 -7.90 7.66
CA VAL A 65 -11.68 -6.46 7.54
C VAL A 65 -10.66 -5.68 8.35
N ALA A 66 -10.16 -4.60 7.75
CA ALA A 66 -9.35 -3.60 8.43
C ALA A 66 -9.99 -2.22 8.39
N VAL A 67 -9.86 -1.46 9.46
CA VAL A 67 -10.26 -0.05 9.53
C VAL A 67 -9.01 0.80 9.73
N VAL A 68 -8.61 1.54 8.69
CA VAL A 68 -7.31 2.22 8.64
C VAL A 68 -7.48 3.73 8.54
N ASP A 69 -6.72 4.49 9.33
CA ASP A 69 -6.66 5.94 9.15
C ASP A 69 -5.91 6.30 7.86
N THR A 70 -6.52 7.14 7.03
CA THR A 70 -5.88 7.71 5.84
C THR A 70 -4.60 8.46 6.14
N ALA A 71 -4.45 9.03 7.34
CA ALA A 71 -3.25 9.74 7.76
C ALA A 71 -1.99 8.86 7.73
N VAL A 72 -2.14 7.54 7.89
CA VAL A 72 -1.05 6.56 7.81
C VAL A 72 -0.32 6.62 6.47
N ALA A 73 -1.01 6.95 5.38
CA ALA A 73 -0.39 7.06 4.06
C ALA A 73 0.73 8.13 4.03
N ALA A 74 0.55 9.21 4.78
CA ALA A 74 1.45 10.36 4.82
C ALA A 74 2.30 10.45 6.10
N ASP A 75 2.26 9.42 6.96
CA ASP A 75 2.95 9.42 8.26
C ASP A 75 4.48 9.44 8.08
N PRO A 76 5.17 10.53 8.44
CA PRO A 76 6.62 10.63 8.31
C PRO A 76 7.38 9.76 9.32
N GLY A 77 6.73 9.32 10.41
CA GLY A 77 7.33 8.40 11.37
C GLY A 77 7.50 6.98 10.83
N ARG A 78 6.81 6.64 9.74
CA ARG A 78 6.91 5.35 9.04
C ARG A 78 7.95 5.42 7.94
N MET A 79 9.21 5.26 8.36
CA MET A 79 10.37 5.34 7.47
C MET A 79 10.54 4.07 6.61
N PHE A 80 11.03 4.25 5.39
CA PHE A 80 11.53 3.17 4.54
C PHE A 80 13.06 3.16 4.62
N VAL A 81 13.61 2.06 5.12
CA VAL A 81 15.06 1.90 5.31
C VAL A 81 15.59 1.06 4.15
N PRO A 82 16.50 1.59 3.31
CA PRO A 82 17.03 0.84 2.18
C PRO A 82 17.85 -0.36 2.68
N LEU A 83 17.59 -1.50 2.05
CA LEU A 83 18.24 -2.76 2.31
C LEU A 83 19.30 -3.02 1.24
N ARG A 84 20.51 -3.41 1.65
CA ARG A 84 21.61 -3.69 0.72
C ARG A 84 21.66 -5.15 0.32
N ALA A 85 21.45 -6.05 1.27
CA ALA A 85 21.47 -7.49 1.05
C ALA A 85 20.56 -8.20 2.07
N LEU A 86 20.32 -9.48 1.83
CA LEU A 86 19.61 -10.38 2.74
C LEU A 86 20.40 -11.67 2.90
N GLU A 87 20.38 -12.21 4.12
CA GLU A 87 20.79 -13.58 4.39
C GLU A 87 19.67 -14.33 5.11
N LEU A 88 19.50 -15.60 4.75
CA LEU A 88 18.57 -16.50 5.42
C LEU A 88 19.33 -17.35 6.41
N GLY A 89 19.08 -17.11 7.70
CA GLY A 89 19.48 -18.01 8.76
C GLY A 89 18.45 -19.13 8.94
N GLU A 90 18.73 -20.01 9.89
CA GLU A 90 17.83 -21.12 10.23
C GLU A 90 16.46 -20.62 10.73
N ASN A 91 16.45 -19.60 11.60
CA ASN A 91 15.25 -19.10 12.29
C ASN A 91 14.98 -17.59 12.10
N SER A 92 15.83 -16.91 11.32
CA SER A 92 15.78 -15.47 11.16
C SER A 92 16.26 -15.03 9.78
N LEU A 93 15.70 -13.91 9.33
CA LEU A 93 16.18 -13.13 8.19
C LEU A 93 17.19 -12.10 8.70
N VAL A 94 18.42 -12.11 8.19
CA VAL A 94 19.41 -11.07 8.51
C VAL A 94 19.29 -9.96 7.47
N LEU A 95 18.93 -8.77 7.94
CA LEU A 95 18.81 -7.57 7.13
C LEU A 95 20.14 -6.83 7.11
N HIS A 96 20.79 -6.73 5.95
CA HIS A 96 22.01 -5.95 5.80
C HIS A 96 21.68 -4.51 5.40
N LEU A 97 21.74 -3.62 6.38
CA LEU A 97 21.55 -2.17 6.21
C LEU A 97 22.91 -1.51 5.96
N SER A 98 22.90 -0.21 5.65
CA SER A 98 24.14 0.53 5.33
C SER A 98 25.23 0.47 6.39
N GLU A 99 24.86 0.48 7.67
CA GLU A 99 25.79 0.61 8.80
C GLU A 99 25.79 -0.61 9.73
N ARG A 100 24.84 -1.55 9.57
CA ARG A 100 24.66 -2.66 10.48
C ARG A 100 23.90 -3.82 9.84
N SER A 101 24.16 -5.02 10.34
CA SER A 101 23.35 -6.20 10.09
C SER A 101 22.36 -6.39 11.23
N MET A 102 21.11 -6.72 10.91
CA MET A 102 20.05 -6.83 11.90
C MET A 102 19.29 -8.16 11.72
N PRO A 103 19.45 -9.13 12.63
CA PRO A 103 18.70 -10.37 12.59
C PRO A 103 17.25 -10.11 13.02
N ILE A 104 16.30 -10.53 12.18
CA ILE A 104 14.87 -10.42 12.40
C ILE A 104 14.25 -11.82 12.37
N PRO A 105 13.56 -12.26 13.43
CA PRO A 105 12.86 -13.55 13.41
C PRO A 105 11.85 -13.61 12.26
N TYR A 106 11.73 -14.75 11.58
CA TYR A 106 10.78 -14.92 10.47
C TYR A 106 9.34 -14.52 10.84
N ARG A 107 8.91 -14.92 12.05
CA ARG A 107 7.59 -14.56 12.60
C ARG A 107 7.33 -13.06 12.79
N ALA A 108 8.36 -12.23 12.73
CA ALA A 108 8.21 -10.78 12.85
C ALA A 108 7.84 -10.12 11.52
N LEU A 109 8.10 -10.79 10.39
CA LEU A 109 7.70 -10.31 9.06
C LEU A 109 6.18 -10.44 8.93
N LEU A 110 5.53 -9.32 8.63
CA LEU A 110 4.08 -9.20 8.55
C LEU A 110 3.57 -9.48 7.13
N THR A 111 4.14 -8.76 6.17
CA THR A 111 3.73 -8.79 4.76
C THR A 111 4.85 -8.20 3.92
N ILE A 112 4.89 -8.57 2.65
CA ILE A 112 5.76 -7.96 1.65
C ILE A 112 4.85 -7.19 0.68
N VAL A 113 5.15 -5.90 0.46
CA VAL A 113 4.43 -5.10 -0.54
C VAL A 113 5.35 -4.82 -1.70
N ARG A 114 5.00 -5.31 -2.90
CA ARG A 114 5.80 -5.18 -4.12
C ARG A 114 5.16 -4.17 -5.07
N GLY A 115 5.94 -3.31 -5.70
CA GLY A 115 5.41 -2.34 -6.65
C GLY A 115 6.49 -1.53 -7.37
N GLU A 116 6.04 -0.44 -7.99
CA GLU A 116 6.90 0.50 -8.71
C GLU A 116 6.98 1.81 -7.93
N VAL A 117 8.20 2.20 -7.56
CA VAL A 117 8.50 3.52 -7.04
C VAL A 117 8.64 4.50 -8.20
N GLN A 118 8.01 5.67 -8.10
CA GLN A 118 8.11 6.74 -9.09
C GLN A 118 8.98 7.86 -8.54
N LEU A 119 10.17 8.05 -9.11
CA LEU A 119 11.06 9.15 -8.75
C LEU A 119 10.57 10.44 -9.42
N GLY A 120 10.24 11.42 -8.58
CA GLY A 120 9.82 12.74 -9.01
C GLY A 120 8.32 12.84 -9.31
N SER A 121 7.61 13.69 -8.58
CA SER A 121 6.25 14.09 -8.93
C SER A 121 6.24 15.50 -9.50
N ARG A 122 6.02 15.66 -10.81
CA ARG A 122 5.12 16.73 -11.24
C ARG A 122 3.72 16.15 -11.14
N GLN A 123 3.04 16.47 -10.04
CA GLN A 123 1.63 16.20 -9.88
C GLN A 123 0.91 16.94 -11.00
N ARG A 124 0.45 16.24 -12.06
CA ARG A 124 -0.53 16.83 -12.99
C ARG A 124 -1.75 17.15 -12.14
N SER A 125 -1.99 18.43 -11.91
CA SER A 125 -3.30 18.91 -11.48
C SER A 125 -4.30 18.38 -12.48
N ARG A 126 -5.14 17.42 -12.06
CA ARG A 126 -6.34 17.11 -12.83
C ARG A 126 -7.19 18.39 -12.81
N PRO A 127 -7.60 18.95 -13.96
CA PRO A 127 -8.60 20.01 -13.92
C PRO A 127 -9.85 19.45 -13.26
N ALA A 128 -10.33 20.16 -12.25
CA ALA A 128 -11.58 19.84 -11.56
C ALA A 128 -12.69 19.77 -12.61
N SER A 129 -13.39 18.63 -12.65
CA SER A 129 -14.57 18.47 -13.49
C SER A 129 -15.69 19.34 -12.93
N SER A 130 -15.79 20.58 -13.39
CA SER A 130 -17.04 21.34 -13.37
C SER A 130 -17.56 21.45 -14.78
N SER A 131 -18.77 20.93 -14.97
CA SER A 131 -19.61 21.00 -16.16
C SER A 131 -19.76 22.42 -16.71
N THR A 132 -19.29 22.65 -17.94
CA THR A 132 -20.00 23.50 -18.91
C THR A 132 -19.72 22.99 -20.32
N PHE A 133 -20.76 22.49 -21.00
CA PHE A 133 -20.70 22.15 -22.41
C PHE A 133 -20.39 23.42 -23.23
N ARG A 134 -19.22 23.48 -23.85
CA ARG A 134 -19.01 24.20 -25.12
C ARG A 134 -18.18 23.33 -26.04
N ALA A 135 -18.75 23.03 -27.21
CA ALA A 135 -18.08 22.37 -28.31
C ALA A 135 -16.88 23.22 -28.75
N VAL A 136 -15.69 22.64 -28.72
CA VAL A 136 -14.49 23.23 -29.32
C VAL A 136 -14.16 22.41 -30.56
N VAL A 137 -14.21 23.08 -31.71
CA VAL A 137 -13.78 22.58 -33.02
C VAL A 137 -12.28 22.29 -32.98
N PRO A 138 -11.77 21.18 -33.57
CA PRO A 138 -10.34 20.91 -33.55
C PRO A 138 -9.64 21.79 -34.59
N GLU A 139 -8.96 22.85 -34.13
CA GLU A 139 -7.88 23.46 -34.90
C GLU A 139 -6.56 22.72 -34.64
N ALA A 140 -5.82 22.55 -35.73
CA ALA A 140 -4.67 21.69 -35.87
C ALA A 140 -3.48 22.08 -34.96
N GLY A 141 -2.72 21.07 -34.55
CA GLY A 141 -1.36 21.24 -34.03
C GLY A 141 -1.23 21.24 -32.51
N VAL A 142 -1.50 20.10 -31.87
CA VAL A 142 -0.94 19.83 -30.53
C VAL A 142 0.11 18.76 -30.70
N GLU A 143 1.38 19.17 -30.66
CA GLU A 143 2.50 18.27 -30.45
C GLU A 143 2.17 17.31 -29.31
N LEU A 144 2.23 16.01 -29.58
CA LEU A 144 2.27 14.98 -28.55
C LEU A 144 3.44 15.36 -27.61
N ALA A 145 3.14 15.99 -26.49
CA ALA A 145 4.10 16.21 -25.43
C ALA A 145 4.63 14.83 -25.04
N ALA A 146 5.86 14.55 -25.45
CA ALA A 146 6.59 13.34 -25.11
C ALA A 146 6.39 13.05 -23.63
N ALA A 147 5.93 11.83 -23.33
CA ALA A 147 5.83 11.35 -21.97
C ALA A 147 7.21 11.55 -21.33
N THR A 148 7.31 12.53 -20.43
CA THR A 148 8.49 12.70 -19.59
C THR A 148 8.66 11.36 -18.87
N GLN A 149 9.73 10.61 -19.23
CA GLN A 149 10.08 9.36 -18.57
C GLN A 149 10.26 9.69 -17.09
N LEU A 150 9.23 9.38 -16.30
CA LEU A 150 9.34 9.32 -14.86
C LEU A 150 10.27 8.14 -14.60
N ASP A 151 11.44 8.40 -14.01
CA ASP A 151 12.33 7.32 -13.56
C ASP A 151 11.56 6.49 -12.54
N ALA A 152 11.12 5.30 -12.95
CA ALA A 152 10.42 4.37 -12.09
C ALA A 152 11.26 3.12 -11.91
N PHE A 153 11.24 2.54 -10.71
CA PHE A 153 11.98 1.31 -10.42
C PHE A 153 11.13 0.35 -9.60
N ALA A 154 11.42 -0.95 -9.77
CA ALA A 154 10.75 -1.99 -9.00
C ALA A 154 11.32 -2.04 -7.58
N ALA A 155 10.42 -2.10 -6.59
CA ALA A 155 10.79 -2.19 -5.19
C ALA A 155 9.86 -3.16 -4.43
N ALA A 156 10.37 -3.68 -3.33
CA ALA A 156 9.57 -4.42 -2.36
C ALA A 156 9.83 -3.90 -0.94
N ASP A 157 8.76 -3.65 -0.20
CA ASP A 157 8.81 -3.23 1.19
C ASP A 157 8.45 -4.38 2.11
N LEU A 158 9.36 -4.72 3.00
CA LEU A 158 9.20 -5.73 4.04
C LEU A 158 8.67 -5.01 5.27
N HIS A 159 7.43 -5.31 5.64
CA HIS A 159 6.79 -4.75 6.82
C HIS A 159 6.84 -5.72 7.98
N PHE A 160 6.97 -5.19 9.18
CA PHE A 160 7.09 -6.00 10.39
C PHE A 160 5.93 -5.76 11.35
N ALA A 161 5.59 -6.78 12.12
CA ALA A 161 4.48 -6.74 13.07
C ALA A 161 4.78 -5.85 14.29
N THR A 162 6.05 -5.73 14.68
CA THR A 162 6.47 -5.09 15.94
C THR A 162 7.00 -3.66 15.79
N VAL A 163 7.30 -3.23 14.57
CA VAL A 163 7.87 -1.91 14.27
C VAL A 163 7.13 -1.25 13.11
N LEU A 164 7.22 0.08 13.04
CA LEU A 164 6.49 0.90 12.08
C LEU A 164 7.30 1.29 10.83
N TRP A 165 8.62 1.12 10.86
CA TRP A 165 9.48 1.27 9.69
C TRP A 165 9.40 -0.01 8.82
N ALA A 166 9.76 0.12 7.54
CA ALA A 166 9.82 -0.98 6.58
C ALA A 166 11.22 -1.08 5.95
N ALA A 167 11.70 -2.30 5.67
CA ALA A 167 12.93 -2.49 4.90
C ALA A 167 12.58 -2.46 3.41
N ARG A 168 13.23 -1.61 2.62
CA ARG A 168 13.01 -1.48 1.18
C ARG A 168 14.10 -2.18 0.40
N ILE A 169 13.71 -3.13 -0.43
CA ILE A 169 14.55 -3.71 -1.47
C ILE A 169 14.36 -2.87 -2.73
N ASP A 170 15.41 -2.14 -3.13
CA ASP A 170 15.48 -1.46 -4.44
C ASP A 170 16.16 -2.39 -5.45
N ALA A 171 15.45 -2.79 -6.50
CA ALA A 171 15.95 -3.74 -7.48
C ALA A 171 17.23 -3.29 -8.22
N ARG A 172 17.58 -2.00 -8.17
CA ARG A 172 18.77 -1.43 -8.82
C ARG A 172 20.02 -1.52 -7.98
N ALA A 173 19.88 -1.55 -6.65
CA ALA A 173 20.97 -1.40 -5.70
C ALA A 173 21.13 -2.59 -4.74
N PHE A 174 20.13 -3.48 -4.71
CA PHE A 174 20.14 -4.64 -3.84
C PHE A 174 21.05 -5.76 -4.39
N ASP A 175 21.81 -6.38 -3.49
CA ASP A 175 22.60 -7.57 -3.77
C ASP A 175 21.72 -8.83 -3.74
N PHE A 176 21.47 -9.38 -4.92
CA PHE A 176 20.68 -10.59 -5.13
C PHE A 176 21.51 -11.89 -5.08
N SER A 177 22.74 -11.85 -4.56
CA SER A 177 23.63 -13.02 -4.42
C SER A 177 22.96 -14.23 -3.74
N ILE A 178 21.98 -14.00 -2.87
CA ILE A 178 21.16 -15.04 -2.24
C ILE A 178 20.45 -15.97 -3.24
N LEU A 179 20.19 -15.51 -4.46
CA LEU A 179 19.56 -16.31 -5.53
C LEU A 179 20.59 -17.13 -6.34
N GLY A 180 21.89 -17.02 -6.05
CA GLY A 180 22.99 -17.72 -6.72
C GLY A 180 23.35 -17.19 -8.11
N GLN A 181 22.38 -17.06 -9.02
CA GLN A 181 22.57 -16.53 -10.38
C GLN A 181 21.61 -15.37 -10.66
N ALA A 182 21.83 -14.26 -9.95
CA ALA A 182 21.08 -13.03 -10.19
C ALA A 182 21.77 -12.14 -11.21
N SER A 183 20.98 -11.53 -12.09
CA SER A 183 21.43 -10.54 -13.07
C SER A 183 21.24 -9.09 -12.61
N GLY A 184 20.57 -8.90 -11.46
CA GLY A 184 20.02 -7.63 -10.98
C GLY A 184 18.67 -7.30 -11.64
N GLY A 185 17.86 -6.50 -10.93
CA GLY A 185 16.64 -5.89 -11.49
C GLY A 185 15.32 -6.55 -11.09
N ALA A 186 14.25 -6.22 -11.82
CA ALA A 186 12.88 -6.50 -11.43
C ALA A 186 12.53 -8.00 -11.41
N GLN A 187 13.12 -8.80 -12.29
CA GLN A 187 12.89 -10.25 -12.31
C GLN A 187 13.52 -10.94 -11.10
N ASP A 188 14.71 -10.49 -10.67
CA ASP A 188 15.35 -11.00 -9.45
C ASP A 188 14.60 -10.58 -8.20
N LEU A 189 14.05 -9.37 -8.18
CA LEU A 189 13.14 -8.94 -7.13
C LEU A 189 11.92 -9.87 -7.02
N ASP A 190 11.30 -10.22 -8.15
CA ASP A 190 10.12 -11.11 -8.14
C ASP A 190 10.49 -12.50 -7.63
N ARG A 191 11.59 -13.07 -8.12
CA ARG A 191 12.12 -14.36 -7.65
C ARG A 191 12.40 -14.33 -6.15
N LEU A 192 13.06 -13.28 -5.65
CA LEU A 192 13.36 -13.11 -4.24
C LEU A 192 12.09 -12.99 -3.40
N VAL A 193 11.12 -12.19 -3.82
CA VAL A 193 9.86 -11.98 -3.09
C VAL A 193 9.05 -13.27 -3.02
N ASP A 194 8.92 -13.99 -4.12
CA ASP A 194 8.19 -15.26 -4.16
C ASP A 194 8.92 -16.32 -3.30
N TYR A 195 10.26 -16.37 -3.35
CA TYR A 195 11.08 -17.25 -2.50
C TYR A 195 10.93 -16.93 -1.00
N LEU A 196 11.00 -15.65 -0.61
CA LEU A 196 10.78 -15.23 0.78
C LEU A 196 9.36 -15.54 1.24
N ALA A 197 8.36 -15.32 0.39
CA ALA A 197 6.96 -15.59 0.70
C ALA A 197 6.71 -17.08 0.95
N GLU A 198 7.23 -17.94 0.10
CA GLU A 198 7.14 -19.40 0.25
C GLU A 198 7.89 -19.87 1.50
N ARG A 199 9.13 -19.41 1.69
CA ARG A 199 9.98 -19.84 2.81
C ARG A 199 9.45 -19.42 4.18
N ILE A 200 8.91 -18.20 4.28
CA ILE A 200 8.48 -17.59 5.55
C ILE A 200 6.97 -17.79 5.77
N GLY A 201 6.21 -18.08 4.71
CA GLY A 201 4.75 -18.17 4.78
C GLY A 201 4.08 -16.80 4.93
N VAL A 202 4.70 -15.75 4.39
CA VAL A 202 4.14 -14.38 4.44
C VAL A 202 3.41 -14.03 3.15
N ARG A 203 2.39 -13.18 3.28
CA ARG A 203 1.67 -12.70 2.10
C ARG A 203 2.50 -11.67 1.33
N VAL A 204 2.35 -11.71 0.01
CA VAL A 204 2.79 -10.66 -0.90
C VAL A 204 1.59 -9.88 -1.40
N ASP A 205 1.60 -8.57 -1.22
CA ASP A 205 0.65 -7.64 -1.84
C ASP A 205 1.33 -6.98 -3.04
N ARG A 206 0.75 -7.15 -4.24
CA ARG A 206 1.29 -6.57 -5.47
C ARG A 206 0.54 -5.27 -5.76
N ALA A 207 1.19 -4.14 -5.51
CA ALA A 207 0.66 -2.82 -5.73
C ALA A 207 0.21 -2.65 -7.19
N SER A 208 -1.09 -2.53 -7.39
CA SER A 208 -1.70 -2.32 -8.70
C SER A 208 -2.17 -0.88 -8.82
N ARG A 209 -1.88 -0.22 -9.95
CA ARG A 209 -2.38 1.14 -10.22
C ARG A 209 -3.91 1.22 -10.23
N VAL A 210 -4.59 0.09 -10.47
CA VAL A 210 -6.05 -0.04 -10.45
C VAL A 210 -6.58 -0.57 -9.11
N SER A 211 -5.74 -0.70 -8.09
CA SER A 211 -6.20 -1.01 -6.74
C SER A 211 -7.00 0.17 -6.18
N SER A 212 -8.11 -0.10 -5.52
CA SER A 212 -8.89 0.92 -4.84
C SER A 212 -8.08 1.59 -3.72
N VAL A 213 -7.15 0.88 -3.07
CA VAL A 213 -6.21 1.45 -2.08
C VAL A 213 -5.32 2.51 -2.72
N ALA A 214 -4.84 2.27 -3.95
CA ALA A 214 -3.99 3.21 -4.68
C ALA A 214 -4.68 4.55 -4.98
N SER A 215 -6.01 4.62 -4.96
CA SER A 215 -6.74 5.88 -5.16
C SER A 215 -6.63 6.84 -3.97
N PHE A 216 -6.27 6.31 -2.78
CA PHE A 216 -6.16 7.11 -1.56
C PHE A 216 -4.72 7.53 -1.23
N THR A 217 -3.74 7.08 -2.02
CA THR A 217 -2.32 7.39 -1.78
C THR A 217 -1.93 8.81 -2.16
N GLY A 218 -2.72 9.47 -3.03
CA GLY A 218 -2.54 10.88 -3.40
C GLY A 218 -3.56 11.83 -2.75
N ALA A 219 -4.48 11.32 -1.93
CA ALA A 219 -5.57 12.11 -1.35
C ALA A 219 -5.20 12.82 -0.03
N ALA A 220 -4.11 12.38 0.63
CA ALA A 220 -3.43 13.16 1.64
C ALA A 220 -2.64 14.28 0.95
N GLY A 221 -3.36 15.27 0.41
CA GLY A 221 -2.73 16.48 -0.10
C GLY A 221 -1.87 17.12 0.99
N PRO A 222 -0.80 17.87 0.62
CA PRO A 222 -0.08 18.66 1.61
C PRO A 222 -1.09 19.54 2.37
N PRO A 223 -0.89 19.78 3.69
CA PRO A 223 -1.69 20.79 4.39
C PRO A 223 -1.63 22.07 3.57
N ARG A 224 -2.80 22.61 3.23
CA ARG A 224 -3.00 23.80 2.37
C ARG A 224 -1.80 24.74 2.51
N THR A 225 -1.00 24.85 1.47
CA THR A 225 0.10 25.81 1.41
C THR A 225 -0.52 27.19 1.64
N PRO A 226 -0.13 27.94 2.69
CA PRO A 226 -0.48 29.34 2.74
C PRO A 226 0.09 30.00 1.49
N THR A 227 -0.71 30.83 0.85
CA THR A 227 -0.35 31.62 -0.34
C THR A 227 1.06 32.21 -0.12
N PRO A 228 2.03 31.96 -1.01
CA PRO A 228 3.39 32.42 -0.79
C PRO A 228 3.39 33.95 -0.75
N MET A 229 3.88 34.53 0.35
CA MET A 229 4.20 35.96 0.37
C MET A 229 5.40 36.20 -0.57
N PRO A 230 5.38 37.26 -1.38
CA PRO A 230 6.51 37.60 -2.24
C PRO A 230 7.76 37.84 -1.38
N GLY A 231 8.83 37.08 -1.63
CA GLY A 231 10.13 37.22 -0.94
C GLY A 231 10.60 36.04 -0.08
N SER A 232 9.87 34.91 -0.04
CA SER A 232 10.33 33.73 0.71
C SER A 232 11.48 33.01 -0.02
N PRO A 233 12.57 32.61 0.67
CA PRO A 233 13.65 31.82 0.07
C PRO A 233 13.11 30.46 -0.43
N PRO A 234 13.77 29.83 -1.42
CA PRO A 234 13.32 28.55 -1.97
C PRO A 234 13.25 27.53 -0.83
N GLN A 235 12.03 27.12 -0.47
CA GLN A 235 11.81 26.04 0.48
C GLN A 235 12.51 24.79 -0.08
N SER A 236 13.36 24.18 0.76
CA SER A 236 13.95 22.89 0.47
C SER A 236 12.87 21.93 -0.01
N ARG A 237 13.18 21.23 -1.10
CA ARG A 237 12.32 20.28 -1.81
C ARG A 237 11.69 19.32 -0.78
N LYS A 238 10.46 19.59 -0.34
CA LYS A 238 9.71 18.61 0.46
C LYS A 238 9.53 17.41 -0.46
N GLU A 239 10.23 16.33 -0.15
CA GLU A 239 10.06 15.04 -0.83
C GLU A 239 8.59 14.68 -0.71
N VAL A 240 7.88 14.76 -1.84
CA VAL A 240 6.50 14.30 -1.91
C VAL A 240 6.57 12.79 -1.67
N PRO A 241 5.88 12.25 -0.65
CA PRO A 241 5.90 10.82 -0.41
C PRO A 241 5.52 10.10 -1.68
N GLU A 242 6.35 9.14 -2.07
CA GLU A 242 6.18 8.41 -3.32
C GLU A 242 4.83 7.68 -3.28
N ARG A 243 4.10 7.63 -4.40
CA ARG A 243 2.76 7.00 -4.42
C ARG A 243 2.78 5.55 -3.92
N PHE A 244 3.91 4.88 -4.10
CA PHE A 244 4.16 3.54 -3.60
C PHE A 244 4.27 3.48 -2.07
N ASP A 245 4.99 4.41 -1.44
CA ASP A 245 5.14 4.51 0.02
C ASP A 245 3.79 4.56 0.73
N ALA A 246 2.91 5.44 0.25
CA ALA A 246 1.58 5.59 0.78
C ALA A 246 0.74 4.32 0.63
N TYR A 247 0.83 3.63 -0.52
CA TYR A 247 0.16 2.34 -0.73
C TYR A 247 0.66 1.30 0.26
N SER A 248 1.98 1.19 0.35
CA SER A 248 2.72 0.23 1.17
C SER A 248 2.38 0.39 2.65
N ARG A 249 2.33 1.62 3.17
CA ARG A 249 1.91 1.93 4.54
C ARG A 249 0.48 1.52 4.84
N LEU A 250 -0.46 1.79 3.91
CA LEU A 250 -1.87 1.46 4.08
C LEU A 250 -2.10 -0.06 4.12
N VAL A 251 -1.46 -0.81 3.22
CA VAL A 251 -1.53 -2.27 3.20
C VAL A 251 -0.96 -2.86 4.50
N ALA A 252 0.20 -2.37 4.94
CA ALA A 252 0.81 -2.83 6.17
C ALA A 252 -0.06 -2.56 7.40
N GLU A 253 -0.69 -1.38 7.48
CA GLU A 253 -1.62 -1.10 8.58
C GLU A 253 -2.87 -1.98 8.53
N ALA A 254 -3.40 -2.23 7.33
CA ALA A 254 -4.53 -3.14 7.16
C ALA A 254 -4.18 -4.56 7.63
N GLU A 255 -2.98 -5.04 7.32
CA GLU A 255 -2.47 -6.32 7.84
C GLU A 255 -2.34 -6.33 9.37
N ARG A 256 -1.76 -5.28 9.97
CA ARG A 256 -1.63 -5.17 11.44
C ARG A 256 -2.99 -5.16 12.12
N ASP A 257 -3.93 -4.38 11.61
CA ASP A 257 -5.28 -4.28 12.14
C ASP A 257 -6.00 -5.63 12.10
N ALA A 258 -5.97 -6.30 10.95
CA ALA A 258 -6.59 -7.61 10.80
C ALA A 258 -5.96 -8.68 11.72
N GLN A 259 -4.63 -8.66 11.90
CA GLN A 259 -3.96 -9.57 12.84
C GLN A 259 -4.33 -9.30 14.29
N ARG A 260 -4.48 -8.02 14.70
CA ARG A 260 -4.94 -7.66 16.04
C ARG A 260 -6.32 -8.24 16.33
N HIS A 261 -7.24 -8.13 15.37
CA HIS A 261 -8.59 -8.68 15.50
C HIS A 261 -8.65 -10.22 15.47
N ALA A 262 -7.83 -10.87 14.64
CA ALA A 262 -7.76 -12.33 14.63
C ALA A 262 -7.34 -12.89 16.00
N ARG A 263 -6.36 -12.25 16.66
CA ARG A 263 -5.88 -12.67 17.99
C ARG A 263 -6.93 -12.48 19.10
N THR A 264 -7.77 -11.45 19.00
CA THR A 264 -8.84 -11.23 19.98
C THR A 264 -9.98 -12.23 19.84
N SER A 265 -10.27 -12.69 18.63
CA SER A 265 -11.35 -13.67 18.36
C SER A 265 -11.01 -15.08 18.86
N THR A 266 -9.73 -15.46 18.86
CA THR A 266 -9.27 -16.80 19.28
C THR A 266 -9.05 -16.95 20.79
N ARG A 267 -9.24 -15.90 21.59
CA ARG A 267 -9.03 -15.99 23.05
C ARG A 267 -10.27 -16.62 23.68
N PRO A 268 -10.15 -17.75 24.41
CA PRO A 268 -11.30 -18.32 25.10
C PRO A 268 -11.88 -17.29 26.09
N PRO A 269 -13.21 -17.27 26.30
CA PRO A 269 -13.81 -16.38 27.28
C PRO A 269 -13.15 -16.62 28.65
N PRO A 270 -13.01 -15.57 29.48
CA PRO A 270 -12.50 -15.75 30.83
C PRO A 270 -13.37 -16.79 31.56
N PRO A 271 -12.77 -17.68 32.38
CA PRO A 271 -13.54 -18.61 33.17
C PRO A 271 -14.52 -17.81 34.06
N VAL A 272 -15.79 -18.22 34.02
CA VAL A 272 -16.87 -17.71 34.87
C VAL A 272 -16.68 -18.23 36.29
#